data_AF-A0A2N2B099-F1
#
_entry.id   AF-A0A2N2B099-F1
#
_cell.length_a   1.000
_cell.length_b   1.000
_cell.length_c   1.000
_cell.angle_alpha   90.00
_cell.angle_beta   90.00
_cell.angle_gamma   90.00
#
_symmetry.space_group_name_H-M   'P 1'
#
loop_
_entity.id
_entity.type
_entity.pdbx_description
1 polymer ?
#
loop_
_entity_poly.entity_id
_entity_poly.type
_entity_poly.pdbx_seq_one_letter_code
_entity_poly.pdbx_strand_id
1 'polypeptide(L)'
;MRNHKYLFLITLFYFAMGFVNINLSLFGLACMFFPFILLLKNKKKTWCQGYCPRANLYTSCAKLKKDPSRKTPQFFIYGNMKLIMLSYFGISLFFIIMTTLRVANNLMVPMEYLRFFIIIPIPLELPQLLTFSTIAPWITHLSYRFYSLMMTSTILGLILGLVYKPRTWCTICPIATISDKLLEKVR
;
A
#
# COMPACT_ATOMS: atom_id res chain seq x y z
N MET A 1 23.11 -5.05 -3.60
CA MET A 1 21.88 -4.27 -3.31
C MET A 1 21.74 -4.12 -1.81
N ARG A 2 22.03 -2.94 -1.27
CA ARG A 2 22.12 -2.68 0.17
C ARG A 2 20.71 -2.56 0.75
N ASN A 3 20.09 -3.70 1.06
CA ASN A 3 18.80 -3.75 1.74
C ASN A 3 19.06 -3.30 3.20
N HIS A 4 18.73 -2.04 3.53
CA HIS A 4 18.88 -1.57 4.90
C HIS A 4 17.98 -2.43 5.80
N LYS A 5 18.59 -3.20 6.71
CA LYS A 5 17.94 -4.27 7.47
C LYS A 5 16.67 -3.80 8.21
N TYR A 6 16.58 -2.50 8.53
CA TYR A 6 15.52 -1.91 9.36
C TYR A 6 14.40 -1.18 8.59
N LEU A 7 14.36 -1.20 7.24
CA LEU A 7 13.30 -0.48 6.51
C LEU A 7 11.87 -1.00 6.76
N PHE A 8 11.72 -2.24 7.23
CA PHE A 8 10.40 -2.79 7.55
C PHE A 8 9.76 -2.12 8.77
N LEU A 9 10.59 -1.50 9.63
CA LEU A 9 10.16 -0.79 10.83
C LEU A 9 9.29 0.41 10.47
N ILE A 10 9.53 1.05 9.32
CA ILE A 10 8.70 2.15 8.81
C ILE A 10 7.27 1.68 8.54
N THR A 11 7.09 0.52 7.90
CA THR A 11 5.75 -0.04 7.66
C THR A 11 5.06 -0.46 8.94
N LEU A 12 5.79 -1.04 9.89
CA LEU A 12 5.22 -1.41 11.19
C LEU A 12 4.79 -0.18 11.99
N PHE A 13 5.64 0.83 12.02
CA PHE A 13 5.39 2.11 12.68
C PHE A 13 4.19 2.84 12.05
N TYR A 14 4.06 2.80 10.73
CA TYR A 14 2.90 3.35 10.02
C TYR A 14 1.59 2.70 10.48
N PHE A 15 1.53 1.36 10.54
CA PHE A 15 0.34 0.67 11.03
C PHE A 15 0.09 0.96 12.51
N ALA A 16 1.14 0.95 13.35
CA ALA A 16 1.03 1.30 14.77
C ALA A 16 0.49 2.72 14.98
N MET A 17 0.97 3.70 14.22
CA MET A 17 0.47 5.07 14.27
C MET A 17 -1.00 5.16 13.85
N GLY A 18 -1.43 4.38 12.85
CA GLY A 18 -2.84 4.34 12.43
C GLY A 18 -3.78 3.80 13.51
N PHE A 19 -3.31 2.92 14.40
CA PHE A 19 -4.06 2.49 15.59
C PHE A 19 -4.13 3.57 16.67
N VAL A 20 -3.06 4.34 16.86
CA VAL A 20 -3.04 5.44 17.84
C VAL A 20 -3.92 6.61 17.38
N ASN A 21 -3.81 6.99 16.11
CA ASN A 21 -4.64 8.02 15.49
C ASN A 21 -4.76 7.79 13.98
N ILE A 22 -5.99 7.66 13.49
CA ILE A 22 -6.22 7.37 12.07
C ILE A 22 -5.67 8.47 11.16
N ASN A 23 -5.65 9.73 11.56
CA ASN A 23 -5.20 10.84 10.71
C ASN A 23 -3.71 10.74 10.35
N LEU A 24 -2.90 10.09 11.20
CA LEU A 24 -1.49 9.84 10.90
C LEU A 24 -1.31 8.87 9.72
N SER A 25 -2.34 8.11 9.34
CA SER A 25 -2.38 7.30 8.12
C SER A 25 -2.09 8.11 6.84
N LEU A 26 -2.32 9.42 6.85
CA LEU A 26 -2.05 10.29 5.69
C LEU A 26 -0.57 10.37 5.34
N PHE A 27 0.36 10.14 6.28
CA PHE A 27 1.78 10.01 5.96
C PHE A 27 2.06 8.86 4.97
N GLY A 28 1.15 7.90 4.85
CA GLY A 28 1.19 6.85 3.83
C GLY A 28 1.17 7.40 2.40
N LEU A 29 0.60 8.59 2.16
CA LEU A 29 0.68 9.26 0.85
C LEU A 29 2.12 9.53 0.43
N ALA A 30 2.96 9.98 1.37
CA ALA A 30 4.37 10.22 1.09
C ALA A 30 5.04 8.95 0.55
N CYS A 31 4.75 7.78 1.14
CA CYS A 31 5.30 6.50 0.69
C CYS A 31 4.87 6.10 -0.73
N MET A 32 3.74 6.64 -1.22
CA MET A 32 3.27 6.49 -2.59
C MET A 32 3.93 7.47 -3.56
N PHE A 33 4.20 8.71 -3.13
CA PHE A 33 4.85 9.72 -3.96
C PHE A 33 6.36 9.49 -4.13
N PHE A 34 7.05 9.04 -3.09
CA PHE A 34 8.49 8.77 -3.14
C PHE A 34 8.95 7.90 -4.33
N PRO A 35 8.30 6.76 -4.65
CA PRO A 35 8.70 5.97 -5.82
C PRO A 35 8.72 6.75 -7.12
N PHE A 36 7.75 7.65 -7.34
CA PHE A 36 7.67 8.47 -8.55
C PHE A 36 8.78 9.53 -8.58
N ILE A 37 9.04 10.20 -7.46
CA ILE A 37 10.12 11.19 -7.34
C ILE A 37 11.49 10.54 -7.63
N LEU A 38 11.77 9.39 -7.02
CA LEU A 38 13.01 8.66 -7.26
C LEU A 38 13.12 8.11 -8.69
N LEU A 39 11.99 7.73 -9.30
CA LEU A 39 11.96 7.25 -10.67
C LEU A 39 12.32 8.35 -11.67
N LEU A 40 11.76 9.55 -11.49
CA LEU A 40 12.06 10.72 -12.33
C LEU A 40 13.52 11.15 -12.19
N LYS A 41 14.09 11.12 -10.97
CA LYS A 41 15.47 11.55 -10.72
C LYS A 41 16.51 10.54 -11.21
N ASN A 42 16.33 9.26 -10.92
CA ASN A 42 17.37 8.25 -11.16
C ASN A 42 17.17 7.46 -12.46
N LYS A 43 16.03 7.61 -13.15
CA LYS A 43 15.62 6.80 -14.33
C LYS A 43 15.82 5.29 -14.14
N LYS A 44 15.73 4.84 -12.89
CA LYS A 44 15.95 3.45 -12.46
C LYS A 44 14.97 3.14 -11.34
N LYS A 45 14.61 1.86 -11.19
CA LYS A 45 13.68 1.35 -10.15
C LYS A 45 14.29 1.32 -8.75
N THR A 46 14.96 2.40 -8.34
CA THR A 46 15.69 2.52 -7.08
C THR A 46 14.79 2.21 -5.87
N TRP A 47 13.53 2.67 -5.91
CA TRP A 47 12.56 2.40 -4.86
C TRP A 47 12.28 0.90 -4.70
N CYS A 48 11.93 0.22 -5.80
CA CYS A 48 11.60 -1.21 -5.78
C CYS A 48 12.83 -2.08 -5.46
N GLN A 49 14.03 -1.64 -5.87
CA GLN A 49 15.27 -2.39 -5.69
C GLN A 49 15.86 -2.28 -4.29
N GLY A 50 15.64 -1.20 -3.55
CA GLY A 50 16.32 -1.01 -2.25
C GLY A 50 15.56 -0.25 -1.15
N TYR A 51 14.65 0.67 -1.49
CA TYR A 51 14.03 1.57 -0.49
C TYR A 51 12.61 1.18 -0.08
N CYS A 52 11.98 0.23 -0.76
CA CYS A 52 10.59 -0.15 -0.49
C CYS A 52 10.44 -0.84 0.88
N PRO A 53 9.80 -0.20 1.89
CA PRO A 53 9.75 -0.72 3.25
C PRO A 53 8.93 -2.01 3.37
N ARG A 54 7.79 -2.10 2.65
CA ARG A 54 6.97 -3.33 2.57
C ARG A 54 7.69 -4.53 1.95
N ALA A 55 8.53 -4.29 0.93
CA ALA A 55 9.27 -5.37 0.30
C ALA A 55 10.35 -5.92 1.24
N ASN A 56 10.91 -5.04 2.08
CA ASN A 56 11.78 -5.45 3.17
C ASN A 56 11.01 -6.21 4.27
N LEU A 57 9.76 -5.81 4.57
CA LEU A 57 8.88 -6.54 5.49
C LEU A 57 8.64 -7.98 5.01
N TYR A 58 8.24 -8.17 3.75
CA TYR A 58 8.01 -9.53 3.20
C TYR A 58 9.29 -10.37 3.18
N THR A 59 10.42 -9.76 2.84
CA THR A 59 11.72 -10.45 2.84
C THR A 59 12.14 -10.84 4.26
N SER A 60 11.83 -10.01 5.27
CA SER A 60 12.14 -10.30 6.67
C SER A 60 11.23 -11.40 7.23
N CYS A 61 9.93 -11.34 6.96
CA CYS A 61 8.98 -12.40 7.33
C CYS A 61 9.32 -13.74 6.64
N ALA A 62 9.71 -13.72 5.36
CA ALA A 62 10.09 -14.94 4.66
C ALA A 62 11.39 -15.58 5.21
N LYS A 63 12.31 -14.79 5.78
CA LYS A 63 13.53 -15.32 6.44
C LYS A 63 13.24 -16.09 7.74
N LEU A 64 12.11 -15.82 8.38
CA LEU A 64 11.68 -16.56 9.58
C LEU A 64 11.15 -17.96 9.23
N LYS A 65 10.86 -18.22 7.95
CA LYS A 65 10.37 -19.52 7.47
C LYS A 65 11.55 -20.45 7.18
N LYS A 66 11.51 -21.67 7.72
CA LYS A 66 12.50 -22.74 7.45
C LYS A 66 12.27 -23.47 6.11
N ASP A 67 11.05 -23.46 5.59
CA ASP A 67 10.71 -24.20 4.36
C ASP A 67 11.06 -23.45 3.07
N PRO A 68 11.46 -24.18 2.01
CA PRO A 68 11.69 -23.59 0.70
C PRO A 68 10.40 -22.96 0.14
N SER A 69 10.50 -21.67 -0.16
CA SER A 69 9.46 -20.88 -0.83
C SER A 69 9.11 -21.46 -2.21
N ARG A 70 7.82 -21.63 -2.53
CA ARG A 70 7.39 -22.11 -3.86
C ARG A 70 7.83 -21.14 -4.96
N LYS A 71 8.15 -21.66 -6.15
CA LYS A 71 8.43 -20.84 -7.34
C LYS A 71 7.23 -19.95 -7.64
N THR A 72 7.48 -18.71 -8.04
CA THR A 72 6.44 -17.77 -8.46
C THR A 72 5.76 -18.29 -9.71
N PRO A 73 4.41 -18.39 -9.75
CA PRO A 73 3.71 -18.90 -10.92
C PRO A 73 3.96 -17.97 -12.11
N GLN A 74 4.12 -18.54 -13.31
CA GLN A 74 4.35 -17.77 -14.53
C GLN A 74 3.23 -16.78 -14.83
N PHE A 75 2.00 -17.07 -14.39
CA PHE A 75 0.84 -16.19 -14.50
C PHE A 75 1.03 -14.82 -13.80
N PHE A 76 1.79 -14.75 -12.70
CA PHE A 76 2.11 -13.48 -12.02
C PHE A 76 3.19 -12.66 -12.74
N ILE A 77 4.00 -13.31 -13.58
CA ILE A 77 5.14 -12.69 -14.28
C ILE A 77 4.74 -12.25 -15.68
N TYR A 78 4.03 -13.09 -16.43
CA TYR A 78 3.69 -12.87 -17.83
C TYR A 78 2.18 -12.65 -18.07
N GLY A 79 1.34 -12.90 -17.07
CA GLY A 79 -0.10 -12.75 -17.22
C GLY A 79 -0.63 -11.33 -17.01
N ASN A 80 -1.92 -11.15 -17.33
CA ASN A 80 -2.66 -9.89 -17.21
C ASN A 80 -2.90 -9.43 -15.76
N MET A 81 -2.41 -10.19 -14.76
CA MET A 81 -2.55 -9.85 -13.34
C MET A 81 -1.94 -8.50 -12.97
N LYS A 82 -0.86 -8.09 -13.64
CA LYS A 82 -0.27 -6.75 -13.44
C LYS A 82 -1.26 -5.65 -13.82
N LEU A 83 -2.01 -5.86 -14.91
CA LEU A 83 -3.01 -4.92 -15.40
C LEU A 83 -4.25 -4.92 -14.51
N ILE A 84 -4.72 -6.09 -14.07
CA ILE A 84 -5.84 -6.22 -13.13
C ILE A 84 -5.52 -5.55 -11.79
N MET A 85 -4.32 -5.75 -11.26
CA MET A 85 -3.91 -5.11 -10.01
C MET A 85 -3.77 -3.59 -10.17
N LEU A 86 -3.28 -3.13 -11.33
CA LEU A 86 -3.21 -1.71 -11.67
C LEU A 86 -4.61 -1.08 -11.80
N SER A 87 -5.54 -1.74 -12.47
CA SER A 87 -6.92 -1.25 -12.62
C SER A 87 -7.64 -1.22 -11.28
N TYR A 88 -7.51 -2.26 -10.46
CA TYR A 88 -8.04 -2.29 -9.09
C TYR A 88 -7.54 -1.09 -8.27
N PHE A 89 -6.24 -0.83 -8.31
CA PHE A 89 -5.65 0.29 -7.57
C PHE A 89 -6.12 1.64 -8.11
N GLY A 90 -6.22 1.81 -9.43
CA GLY A 90 -6.72 3.03 -10.06
C GLY A 90 -8.19 3.31 -9.71
N ILE A 91 -9.05 2.30 -9.83
CA ILE A 91 -10.47 2.40 -9.45
C ILE A 91 -10.61 2.72 -7.96
N SER A 92 -9.80 2.07 -7.11
CA SER A 92 -9.82 2.37 -5.68
C SER A 92 -9.44 3.80 -5.38
N LEU A 93 -8.37 4.34 -5.99
CA LEU A 93 -7.98 5.73 -5.80
C LEU A 93 -9.06 6.70 -6.29
N PHE A 94 -9.64 6.42 -7.45
CA PHE A 94 -10.73 7.22 -7.99
C PHE A 94 -11.93 7.26 -7.02
N PHE A 95 -12.33 6.11 -6.49
CA PHE A 95 -13.42 6.02 -5.52
C PHE A 95 -13.11 6.82 -4.25
N ILE A 96 -11.88 6.74 -3.72
CA ILE A 96 -11.45 7.48 -2.53
C ILE A 96 -11.50 8.98 -2.78
N ILE A 97 -11.00 9.45 -3.92
CA ILE A 97 -11.02 10.88 -4.29
C ILE A 97 -12.47 11.37 -4.41
N MET A 98 -13.30 10.67 -5.18
CA MET A 98 -14.70 11.08 -5.40
C MET A 98 -15.50 11.11 -4.10
N THR A 99 -15.34 10.11 -3.24
CA THR A 99 -16.03 10.07 -1.94
C THR A 99 -15.52 11.15 -1.00
N THR A 100 -14.22 11.43 -0.98
CA THR A 100 -13.64 12.50 -0.16
C THR A 100 -14.09 13.88 -0.63
N LEU A 101 -14.16 14.12 -1.94
CA LEU A 101 -14.69 15.37 -2.49
C LEU A 101 -16.16 15.56 -2.12
N ARG A 102 -16.97 14.49 -2.11
CA ARG A 102 -18.38 14.57 -1.69
C ARG A 102 -18.52 14.89 -0.19
N VAL A 103 -17.67 14.32 0.65
CA VAL A 103 -17.62 14.66 2.09
C VAL A 103 -17.18 16.11 2.29
N ALA A 104 -16.19 16.60 1.53
CA ALA A 104 -15.74 17.99 1.60
C ALA A 104 -16.83 19.00 1.19
N ASN A 105 -17.70 18.63 0.25
CA ASN A 105 -18.87 19.44 -0.14
C ASN A 105 -20.08 19.27 0.80
N ASN A 106 -19.92 18.62 1.96
CA ASN A 106 -21.00 18.32 2.92
C ASN A 106 -22.16 17.49 2.33
N LEU A 107 -21.93 16.79 1.23
CA LEU A 107 -22.95 15.95 0.57
C LEU A 107 -23.07 14.55 1.20
N MET A 108 -22.15 14.19 2.09
CA MET A 108 -22.13 12.91 2.80
C MET A 108 -21.48 13.03 4.18
N VAL A 109 -22.00 12.23 5.13
CA VAL A 109 -21.41 12.03 6.46
C VAL A 109 -20.11 11.21 6.33
N PRO A 110 -19.04 11.54 7.08
CA PRO A 110 -17.81 10.76 7.09
C PRO A 110 -18.06 9.34 7.61
N MET A 111 -17.54 8.34 6.89
CA MET A 111 -17.55 6.94 7.30
C MET A 111 -16.28 6.61 8.09
N GLU A 112 -16.44 6.14 9.33
CA GLU A 112 -15.34 5.87 10.28
C GLU A 112 -15.04 4.38 10.47
N TYR A 113 -15.24 3.56 9.44
CA TYR A 113 -14.98 2.11 9.50
C TYR A 113 -14.04 1.64 8.40
N LEU A 114 -13.26 0.60 8.72
CA LEU A 114 -12.35 -0.03 7.78
C LEU A 114 -13.07 -1.03 6.86
N ARG A 115 -12.66 -1.04 5.59
CA ARG A 115 -13.12 -2.03 4.61
C ARG A 115 -11.93 -2.87 4.14
N PHE A 116 -12.10 -4.17 4.00
CA PHE A 116 -11.21 -5.05 3.27
C PHE A 116 -11.66 -5.12 1.81
N PHE A 117 -10.74 -4.92 0.86
CA PHE A 117 -11.04 -4.93 -0.58
C PHE A 117 -12.20 -4.03 -1.02
N ILE A 118 -12.40 -2.86 -0.37
CA ILE A 118 -13.48 -1.90 -0.65
C ILE A 118 -14.90 -2.43 -0.30
N ILE A 119 -15.10 -3.74 -0.25
CA ILE A 119 -16.40 -4.41 -0.19
C ILE A 119 -16.71 -4.95 1.22
N ILE A 120 -15.74 -5.60 1.87
CA ILE A 120 -16.01 -6.32 3.14
C ILE A 120 -15.79 -5.34 4.30
N PRO A 121 -16.83 -4.87 5.00
CA PRO A 121 -16.64 -4.10 6.21
C PRO A 121 -15.97 -5.01 7.25
N ILE A 122 -14.85 -4.57 7.83
CA ILE A 122 -14.27 -5.27 8.96
C ILE A 122 -14.97 -4.72 10.21
N PRO A 123 -15.68 -5.54 11.02
CA PRO A 123 -16.38 -5.08 12.22
C PRO A 123 -15.43 -4.71 13.37
N LEU A 124 -14.14 -4.52 13.09
CA LEU A 124 -13.16 -4.13 14.10
C LEU A 124 -13.24 -2.62 14.28
N GLU A 125 -13.93 -2.20 15.34
CA GLU A 125 -13.83 -0.84 15.85
C GLU A 125 -12.37 -0.61 16.25
N LEU A 126 -11.65 0.27 15.53
CA LEU A 126 -10.29 0.61 15.93
C LEU A 126 -10.37 1.40 17.25
N PRO A 127 -9.67 0.98 18.31
CA PRO A 127 -9.56 1.79 19.52
C PRO A 127 -8.79 3.06 19.18
N GLN A 128 -9.50 4.16 18.93
CA GLN A 128 -8.91 5.46 18.70
C GLN A 128 -8.41 6.00 20.04
N LEU A 129 -7.13 5.79 20.35
CA LEU A 129 -6.54 6.21 21.62
C LEU A 129 -6.41 7.74 21.74
N LEU A 130 -6.41 8.47 20.63
CA LEU A 130 -6.35 9.94 20.59
C LEU A 130 -7.40 10.48 19.60
N THR A 131 -8.48 11.10 20.10
CA THR A 131 -9.44 11.83 19.29
C THR A 131 -9.11 13.32 19.32
N PHE A 132 -8.72 13.89 18.17
CA PHE A 132 -8.56 15.34 18.05
C PHE A 132 -9.92 15.93 17.63
N SER A 133 -10.53 16.73 18.50
CA SER A 133 -11.87 17.31 18.33
C SER A 133 -11.97 18.40 17.25
N THR A 134 -10.86 18.81 16.63
CA THR A 134 -10.76 19.97 15.73
C THR A 134 -10.30 19.62 14.30
N ILE A 135 -10.48 18.37 13.86
CA ILE A 135 -10.06 17.95 12.51
C ILE A 135 -11.26 17.94 11.56
N ALA A 136 -11.02 18.44 10.33
CA ALA A 136 -12.04 18.50 9.30
C ALA A 136 -12.54 17.08 8.90
N PRO A 137 -13.86 16.88 8.74
CA PRO A 137 -14.46 15.55 8.57
C PRO A 137 -13.97 14.81 7.31
N TRP A 138 -13.58 15.55 6.27
CA TRP A 138 -13.02 14.96 5.04
C TRP A 138 -11.65 14.32 5.25
N ILE A 139 -10.83 14.83 6.18
CA ILE A 139 -9.49 14.31 6.51
C ILE A 139 -9.64 12.95 7.19
N THR A 140 -10.56 12.85 8.14
CA THR A 140 -10.88 11.60 8.84
C THR A 140 -11.33 10.53 7.84
N HIS A 141 -12.28 10.87 6.96
CA HIS A 141 -12.75 9.95 5.93
C HIS A 141 -11.62 9.50 4.97
N LEU A 142 -10.81 10.44 4.49
CA LEU A 142 -9.67 10.15 3.62
C LEU A 142 -8.68 9.18 4.29
N SER A 143 -8.41 9.40 5.57
CA SER A 143 -7.47 8.62 6.36
C SER A 143 -7.90 7.17 6.53
N TYR A 144 -9.17 6.92 6.85
CA TYR A 144 -9.75 5.58 6.93
C TYR A 144 -9.65 4.83 5.60
N ARG A 145 -9.92 5.52 4.49
CA ARG A 145 -9.85 4.95 3.15
C ARG A 145 -8.42 4.58 2.74
N PHE A 146 -7.46 5.46 2.99
CA PHE A 146 -6.05 5.19 2.69
C PHE A 146 -5.49 4.07 3.57
N TYR A 147 -5.85 4.05 4.86
CA TYR A 147 -5.41 3.00 5.77
C TYR A 147 -5.91 1.63 5.31
N SER A 148 -7.20 1.53 4.94
CA SER A 148 -7.83 0.33 4.38
C SER A 148 -7.11 -0.17 3.11
N LEU A 149 -6.77 0.73 2.19
CA LEU A 149 -6.02 0.39 0.97
C LEU A 149 -4.62 -0.17 1.28
N MET A 150 -3.90 0.48 2.19
CA MET A 150 -2.56 0.05 2.59
C MET A 150 -2.57 -1.28 3.34
N MET A 151 -3.53 -1.45 4.26
CA MET A 151 -3.72 -2.68 5.03
C MET A 151 -4.01 -3.88 4.11
N THR A 152 -4.99 -3.75 3.21
CA THR A 152 -5.36 -4.82 2.26
C THR A 152 -4.18 -5.22 1.38
N SER A 153 -3.49 -4.24 0.81
CA SER A 153 -2.32 -4.50 -0.05
C SER A 153 -1.14 -5.13 0.70
N THR A 154 -0.96 -4.81 1.99
CA THR A 154 0.09 -5.38 2.83
C THR A 154 -0.23 -6.80 3.23
N ILE A 155 -1.47 -7.09 3.62
CA ILE A 155 -1.93 -8.44 3.96
C ILE A 155 -1.80 -9.37 2.75
N LEU A 156 -2.28 -8.95 1.57
CA LEU A 156 -2.13 -9.72 0.34
C LEU A 156 -0.66 -9.96 -0.02
N GLY A 157 0.16 -8.91 0.07
CA GLY A 157 1.59 -9.02 -0.23
C GLY A 157 2.31 -9.93 0.75
N LEU A 158 1.92 -9.94 2.03
CA LEU A 158 2.43 -10.85 3.04
C LEU A 158 2.05 -12.30 2.72
N ILE A 159 0.76 -12.57 2.46
CA ILE A 159 0.27 -13.91 2.10
C ILE A 159 1.01 -14.45 0.87
N LEU A 160 1.09 -13.64 -0.19
CA LEU A 160 1.81 -14.03 -1.42
C LEU A 160 3.32 -14.18 -1.19
N GLY A 161 3.91 -13.35 -0.33
CA GLY A 161 5.32 -13.41 0.04
C GLY A 161 5.69 -14.63 0.87
N LEU A 162 4.76 -15.13 1.71
CA LEU A 162 4.93 -16.32 2.56
C LEU A 162 4.69 -17.64 1.81
N VAL A 163 3.75 -17.64 0.85
CA VAL A 163 3.43 -18.82 0.02
C VAL A 163 4.45 -19.02 -1.09
N TYR A 164 4.79 -17.95 -1.80
CA TYR A 164 5.74 -17.95 -2.92
C TYR A 164 7.06 -17.32 -2.48
N LYS A 165 7.70 -16.52 -3.35
CA LYS A 165 8.92 -15.77 -3.02
C LYS A 165 8.59 -14.44 -2.34
N PRO A 166 9.48 -13.89 -1.50
CA PRO A 166 9.25 -12.61 -0.80
C PRO A 166 9.05 -11.41 -1.74
N ARG A 167 9.52 -11.50 -2.99
CA ARG A 167 9.39 -10.44 -4.01
C ARG A 167 8.28 -10.70 -5.03
N THR A 168 7.42 -11.70 -4.82
CA THR A 168 6.29 -12.00 -5.72
C THR A 168 5.30 -10.84 -5.79
N TRP A 169 5.01 -10.19 -4.65
CA TRP A 169 4.17 -8.99 -4.65
C TRP A 169 4.75 -7.86 -5.50
N CYS A 170 6.09 -7.73 -5.51
CA CYS A 170 6.76 -6.68 -6.28
C CYS A 170 6.58 -6.86 -7.80
N THR A 171 6.29 -8.06 -8.30
CA THR A 171 6.09 -8.28 -9.75
C THR A 171 4.71 -7.86 -10.24
N ILE A 172 3.69 -7.94 -9.37
CA ILE A 172 2.32 -7.51 -9.66
C ILE A 172 1.97 -6.13 -9.11
N CYS A 173 2.89 -5.51 -8.39
CA CYS A 173 2.63 -4.25 -7.73
C CYS A 173 2.35 -3.14 -8.77
N PRO A 174 1.28 -2.33 -8.58
CA PRO A 174 0.93 -1.25 -9.50
C PRO A 174 2.08 -0.25 -9.69
N ILE A 175 2.81 0.08 -8.63
CA ILE A 175 3.97 1.00 -8.69
C ILE A 175 5.07 0.42 -9.59
N ALA A 176 5.35 -0.87 -9.49
CA ALA A 176 6.37 -1.50 -10.33
C ALA A 176 5.93 -1.51 -11.80
N THR A 177 4.67 -1.83 -12.07
CA THR A 177 4.09 -1.84 -13.43
C THR A 177 4.07 -0.44 -14.06
N ILE A 178 3.71 0.60 -13.31
CA ILE A 178 3.77 1.99 -13.80
C ILE A 178 5.22 2.39 -14.06
N SER A 179 6.14 2.03 -13.15
CA SER A 179 7.56 2.33 -13.30
C SER A 179 8.16 1.66 -14.54
N ASP A 180 7.74 0.42 -14.85
CA ASP A 180 8.13 -0.30 -16.06
C ASP A 180 7.71 0.45 -17.32
N LYS A 181 6.43 0.78 -17.45
CA LYS A 181 5.90 1.51 -18.60
C LYS A 181 6.51 2.90 -18.76
N LEU A 182 6.78 3.60 -17.65
CA LEU A 182 7.38 4.92 -17.70
C LEU A 182 8.83 4.87 -18.18
N LEU A 183 9.60 3.86 -17.76
CA LEU A 183 10.99 3.70 -18.21
C LEU A 183 11.09 3.25 -19.66
N GLU A 184 10.15 2.42 -20.14
CA GLU A 184 10.06 2.04 -21.54
C GLU A 184 9.82 3.25 -22.45
N LYS A 185 9.00 4.22 -22.02
CA LYS A 185 8.71 5.44 -22.77
C LYS A 185 9.85 6.46 -22.77
N VAL A 186 10.76 6.40 -21.80
CA VAL A 186 11.89 7.34 -21.64
C VAL A 186 13.17 6.82 -22.30
N ARG A 187 13.21 5.55 -22.69
CA ARG A 187 14.30 4.94 -23.46
C ARG A 187 14.07 5.15 -24.95
#